data_AF-A0A2N2FJA0-F1
#
_entry.id   AF-A0A2N2FJA0-F1
#
_cell.length_a   1.000
_cell.length_b   1.000
_cell.length_c   1.000
_cell.angle_alpha   90.00
_cell.angle_beta   90.00
_cell.angle_gamma   90.00
#
_symmetry.space_group_name_H-M   'P 1'
#
loop_
_entity.id
_entity.type
_entity.pdbx_description
1 polymer ?
#
loop_
_entity_poly.entity_id
_entity_poly.type
_entity_poly.pdbx_seq_one_letter_code
_entity_poly.pdbx_strand_id
1 'polypeptide(L)' 'MEVGWHLRLSRENELVFLVRAGLAPNVEDAVFISGDWLLAWEPDPENPKNPEHAAARVSRKQPRA' A
#
# COMPACT_ATOMS: atom_id res chain seq x y z
N MET A 1 20.35 -6.51 -8.76
CA MET A 1 19.77 -5.61 -7.75
C MET A 1 18.43 -6.23 -7.38
N GLU A 2 18.37 -6.97 -6.26
CA GLU A 2 17.15 -7.67 -5.83
C GLU A 2 16.30 -6.71 -4.99
N VAL A 3 15.07 -6.44 -5.43
CA VAL A 3 14.08 -5.72 -4.64
C VAL A 3 13.19 -6.78 -3.99
N GLY A 4 13.51 -7.17 -2.76
CA GLY A 4 12.72 -8.14 -2.00
C GLY A 4 11.52 -7.47 -1.34
N TRP A 5 10.30 -7.91 -1.68
CA TRP A 5 9.05 -7.47 -1.03
C TRP A 5 8.53 -8.62 -0.17
N HIS A 6 8.15 -8.34 1.08
CA HIS A 6 7.46 -9.30 1.93
C HIS A 6 5.95 -9.07 1.82
N LEU A 7 5.27 -9.92 1.05
CA LEU A 7 3.81 -9.90 0.92
C LEU A 7 3.20 -10.94 1.85
N ARG A 8 2.56 -10.52 2.96
CA ARG A 8 1.73 -11.39 3.78
C ARG A 8 0.27 -11.19 3.36
N LEU A 9 -0.24 -12.11 2.53
CA LEU A 9 -1.64 -12.14 2.13
C LEU A 9 -2.49 -12.71 3.28
N SER A 10 -3.19 -11.87 4.04
CA SER A 10 -4.36 -12.32 4.82
C SER A 10 -5.58 -12.39 3.90
N ARG A 11 -6.59 -13.21 4.23
CA ARG A 11 -7.90 -13.27 3.51
C ARG A 11 -8.73 -11.98 3.64
N GLU A 12 -8.12 -10.89 4.04
CA GLU A 12 -8.79 -9.65 4.37
C GLU A 12 -8.91 -8.81 3.10
N ASN A 13 -10.04 -8.13 2.94
CA ASN A 13 -10.28 -7.21 1.82
C ASN A 13 -9.41 -5.94 1.91
N GLU A 14 -8.36 -5.97 2.71
CA GLU A 14 -7.46 -4.88 3.04
C GLU A 14 -6.05 -5.43 3.34
N LEU A 15 -5.03 -4.73 2.87
CA LEU A 15 -3.63 -4.95 3.20
C LEU A 15 -3.01 -3.62 3.58
N VAL A 16 -2.18 -3.61 4.63
CA VAL A 16 -1.38 -2.44 5.01
C VAL A 16 0.09 -2.82 4.95
N PHE A 17 0.90 -2.03 4.25
CA PHE A 17 2.35 -2.25 4.16
C PHE A 17 3.12 -0.94 4.22
N LEU A 18 4.33 -0.99 4.79
CA LEU A 18 5.22 0.17 4.89
C LEU A 18 5.98 0.36 3.57
N VAL A 19 5.98 1.59 3.06
CA VAL A 19 6.56 1.96 1.77
C VAL A 19 7.53 3.11 1.96
N ARG A 20 8.68 3.05 1.28
CA ARG A 20 9.59 4.20 1.19
C ARG A 20 8.97 5.29 0.32
N ALA A 21 9.10 6.56 0.70
CA ALA A 21 8.51 7.69 -0.02
C ALA A 21 8.85 7.71 -1.52
N GLY A 22 10.09 7.36 -1.89
CA GLY A 22 10.51 7.27 -3.30
C GLY A 22 9.87 6.12 -4.11
N LEU A 23 9.19 5.18 -3.46
CA LEU A 23 8.47 4.07 -4.09
C LEU A 23 6.95 4.27 -4.11
N ALA A 24 6.43 5.35 -3.53
CA ALA A 24 5.00 5.65 -3.52
C ALA A 24 4.38 5.69 -4.94
N PRO A 25 5.02 6.30 -5.97
CA PRO A 25 4.47 6.29 -7.32
C PRO A 25 4.26 4.88 -7.90
N ASN A 26 5.16 3.94 -7.59
CA ASN A 26 5.04 2.55 -8.07
C ASN A 26 3.83 1.84 -7.45
N VAL A 27 3.49 2.17 -6.20
CA VAL A 27 2.31 1.63 -5.52
C VAL A 27 1.03 2.23 -6.09
N GLU A 28 1.02 3.52 -6.36
CA GLU A 28 -0.09 4.22 -7.02
C GLU A 28 -0.38 3.63 -8.41
N ASP A 29 0.66 3.44 -9.22
CA ASP A 29 0.54 2.81 -10.53
C ASP A 29 0.00 1.38 -10.44
N ALA A 30 0.51 0.57 -9.50
CA ALA A 30 0.06 -0.81 -9.32
C ALA A 30 -1.43 -0.89 -8.93
N VAL A 31 -1.88 -0.02 -8.03
CA VAL A 31 -3.30 0.04 -7.62
C VAL A 31 -4.17 0.53 -8.77
N PHE A 32 -3.72 1.55 -9.51
CA PHE A 32 -4.43 2.06 -10.68
C PHE A 32 -4.62 0.98 -11.76
N ILE A 33 -3.54 0.26 -12.12
CA ILE A 33 -3.58 -0.83 -13.11
C ILE A 33 -4.49 -1.96 -12.66
N SER A 34 -4.49 -2.30 -11.37
CA SER A 34 -5.32 -3.39 -10.86
C SER A 34 -6.82 -3.09 -10.94
N GLY A 35 -7.24 -1.82 -11.01
CA GLY A 35 -8.62 -1.39 -11.25
C GLY A 35 -9.62 -1.64 -10.12
N ASP A 36 -9.45 -2.71 -9.34
CA ASP A 36 -10.39 -3.19 -8.32
C ASP A 36 -9.97 -2.84 -6.89
N TRP A 37 -8.91 -2.06 -6.73
CA TRP A 37 -8.37 -1.68 -5.43
C TRP A 37 -8.45 -0.16 -5.21
N LEU A 38 -8.48 0.22 -3.94
CA LEU A 38 -8.38 1.58 -3.42
C LEU A 38 -7.06 1.70 -2.68
N LEU A 39 -6.46 2.89 -2.69
CA LEU A 39 -5.23 3.21 -1.96
C LEU A 39 -5.48 4.39 -1.04
N ALA A 40 -5.05 4.28 0.20
CA ALA A 40 -4.96 5.37 1.16
C ALA A 40 -3.56 5.38 1.78
N TRP A 41 -2.98 6.57 1.90
CA TRP A 41 -1.68 6.77 2.53
C TRP A 41 -1.86 7.20 3.99
N GLU A 42 -1.12 6.57 4.88
CA GLU A 42 -1.08 6.88 6.31
C GLU A 42 0.37 7.17 6.74
N PRO A 43 0.57 7.92 7.84
CA PRO A 43 1.90 8.05 8.45
C PRO A 43 2.47 6.67 8.82
N ASP A 44 3.80 6.54 8.83
CA ASP A 44 4.49 5.35 9.33
C ASP A 44 4.02 5.04 10.78
N PRO A 45 3.43 3.85 11.04
CA PRO A 45 2.88 3.51 12.35
C PRO A 45 3.96 3.32 13.42
N GLU A 46 5.19 2.98 13.03
CA GLU A 46 6.31 2.81 13.95
C GLU A 46 7.04 4.14 14.18
N ASN A 47 7.10 5.01 13.16
CA ASN A 47 7.72 6.33 13.26
C ASN A 47 6.96 7.42 12.48
N PRO A 48 5.86 7.97 13.02
CA PRO A 48 4.98 8.89 12.31
C PRO A 48 5.62 10.20 11.84
N LYS A 49 6.82 10.53 12.33
CA LYS A 49 7.57 11.74 11.98
C LYS A 49 8.62 11.50 10.88
N ASN A 50 8.80 10.26 10.43
CA ASN A 50 9.76 9.93 9.40
C ASN A 50 9.16 10.22 8.02
N PRO A 51 9.64 11.25 7.29
CA PRO A 51 9.12 11.54 5.95
C PRO A 51 9.59 10.53 4.89
N GLU A 52 10.55 9.66 5.22
CA GLU A 52 11.08 8.66 4.30
C GLU A 52 10.16 7.45 4.13
N HIS A 53 9.18 7.27 5.00
CA HIS A 53 8.24 6.15 4.94
C HIS A 53 6.78 6.60 5.11
N ALA A 54 5.87 5.86 4.48
CA ALA A 54 4.44 5.97 4.67
C ALA A 54 3.82 4.57 4.62
N ALA A 55 2.73 4.35 5.34
CA ALA A 55 1.96 3.13 5.23
C ALA A 55 0.95 3.24 4.08
N ALA A 56 1.04 2.32 3.12
CA ALA A 56 0.03 2.13 2.10
C ALA A 56 -1.06 1.19 2.63
N ARG A 57 -2.28 1.69 2.79
CA ARG A 57 -3.46 0.86 2.97
C ARG A 57 -4.12 0.64 1.61
N VAL A 58 -4.15 -0.60 1.15
CA VAL A 58 -4.88 -0.99 -0.06
C VAL A 58 -6.09 -1.84 0.30
N SER A 59 -7.25 -1.52 -0.25
CA SER A 59 -8.49 -2.28 0.01
C SER A 59 -9.26 -2.56 -1.26
N ARG A 60 -9.99 -3.67 -1.32
CA ARG A 60 -10.82 -3.98 -2.49
C ARG A 60 -12.01 -3.03 -2.56
N LYS A 61 -12.33 -2.56 -3.78
CA LYS A 61 -13.61 -1.92 -4.05
C LYS A 61 -14.72 -2.91 -3.71
N GLN A 62 -15.62 -2.54 -2.81
CA GLN A 62 -16.80 -3.35 -2.55
C GLN A 62 -17.63 -3.42 -3.85
N PRO A 63 -18.08 -4.62 -4.28
CA PRO A 63 -19.01 -4.71 -5.39
C PRO A 63 -20.26 -3.89 -5.04
N ARG A 64 -20.64 -2.95 -5.91
CA ARG A 64 -21.93 -2.28 -5.79
C ARG A 64 -23.01 -3.36 -5.91
N ALA A 65 -23.82 -3.49 -4.86
CA ALA A 65 -24.98 -4.36 -4.81
C ALA A 65 -26.04 -3.94 -5.83
#